data_AF-A0A9Q0YS05-F1
#
_entry.id   AF-A0A9Q0YS05-F1
#
_cell.length_a   1.000
_cell.length_b   1.000
_cell.length_c   1.000
_cell.angle_alpha   90.00
_cell.angle_beta   90.00
_cell.angle_gamma   90.00
#
_symmetry.space_group_name_H-M   'P 1'
#
loop_
_entity.id
_entity.type
_entity.pdbx_description
1 polymer ?
#
loop_
_entity_poly.entity_id
_entity_poly.type
_entity_poly.pdbx_seq_one_letter_code
_entity_poly.pdbx_strand_id
1 'polypeptide(L)'
;MSVYSRLHQSAGVTSCPGSVLILFKLPNGLIYLHTGDFRAHQRMELYPQLQNLRVHHLYLDTTYCDPKYDFPKQDSVVQFAVNTALRAVQENPKTLILCGTYTIGKEKVFKAISDALGCNICVESDKKRILSCYNDDQLMKKLVTDKKASRLHVVGMAKLNLKRLALYLEEFHGLFDNIVAFKPTGWTHSSKSNSLADIKPSKWGRIQIYGIPYSEHSSYSEMKRFVQFLRASGTTHIIPTVNVGRPDQRAFMESHFKDWMSQGNTSSGMNGHDGSQTRLHGTNAWRSATPSNPSKTLETFFKKK
;
A
#
# COMPACT_ATOMS: atom_id res chain seq x y z
N MET A 1 16.00 19.49 20.16
CA MET A 1 14.97 18.51 19.77
C MET A 1 15.69 17.35 19.09
N SER A 2 15.85 16.21 19.77
CA SER A 2 16.58 15.07 19.20
C SER A 2 15.60 14.14 18.50
N VAL A 3 15.73 13.96 17.19
CA VAL A 3 15.04 12.90 16.44
C VAL A 3 15.77 11.59 16.77
N TYR A 4 15.18 10.77 17.63
CA TYR A 4 15.87 9.57 18.13
C TYR A 4 15.72 8.36 17.20
N SER A 5 14.73 8.34 16.31
CA SER A 5 14.60 7.27 15.32
C SER A 5 13.73 7.70 14.13
N ARG A 6 14.25 7.53 12.91
CA ARG A 6 13.42 7.43 11.70
C ARG A 6 13.00 5.98 11.56
N LEU A 7 11.70 5.71 11.62
CA LEU A 7 11.18 4.39 11.30
C LEU A 7 10.99 4.36 9.79
N HIS A 8 12.00 3.82 9.10
CA HIS A 8 11.86 3.50 7.68
C HIS A 8 10.78 2.45 7.54
N GLN A 9 9.73 2.81 6.81
CA GLN A 9 8.75 1.83 6.42
C GLN A 9 9.42 0.90 5.40
N SER A 10 9.64 -0.36 5.79
CA SER A 10 10.34 -1.34 4.95
C SER A 10 9.67 -1.51 3.58
N ALA A 11 10.44 -1.94 2.57
CA ALA A 11 9.94 -2.23 1.24
C ALA A 11 8.70 -3.15 1.31
N GLY A 12 7.57 -2.69 0.76
CA GLY A 12 6.30 -3.41 0.81
C GLY A 12 5.31 -2.96 1.89
N VAL A 13 5.70 -2.07 2.82
CA VAL A 13 4.83 -1.59 3.93
C VAL A 13 4.34 -0.15 3.72
N THR A 14 4.87 0.56 2.72
CA THR A 14 4.75 2.03 2.66
C THR A 14 3.53 2.54 1.90
N SER A 15 3.10 3.74 2.28
CA SER A 15 2.26 4.66 1.48
C SER A 15 2.95 4.99 0.16
N CYS A 16 4.18 5.51 0.20
CA CYS A 16 5.03 5.81 -0.95
C CYS A 16 6.51 5.56 -0.61
N PRO A 17 7.40 5.33 -1.59
CA PRO A 17 8.84 5.23 -1.33
C PRO A 17 9.38 6.46 -0.61
N GLY A 18 10.13 6.24 0.48
CA GLY A 18 10.70 7.30 1.31
C GLY A 18 9.78 7.85 2.42
N SER A 19 8.53 7.36 2.55
CA SER A 19 7.67 7.74 3.68
C SER A 19 8.19 7.16 5.01
N VAL A 20 8.06 7.95 6.08
CA VAL A 20 8.61 7.62 7.40
C VAL A 20 7.63 7.97 8.51
N LEU A 21 7.67 7.19 9.59
CA LEU A 21 7.12 7.64 10.89
C LEU A 21 8.26 8.28 11.67
N ILE A 22 7.97 9.40 12.35
CA ILE A 22 8.97 10.13 13.15
C ILE A 22 8.58 10.03 14.63
N LEU A 23 9.45 9.41 15.42
CA LEU A 23 9.29 9.28 16.87
C LEU A 23 10.20 10.27 17.59
N PHE A 24 9.62 11.16 18.39
CA PHE A 24 10.34 12.10 19.23
C PHE A 24 10.26 11.65 20.68
N LYS A 25 11.43 11.54 21.32
CA LYS A 25 11.56 11.35 22.77
C LYS A 25 12.15 12.63 23.34
N LEU A 26 11.35 13.37 24.11
CA LEU A 26 11.74 14.66 24.65
C LEU A 26 12.47 14.52 26.00
N PRO A 27 13.31 15.48 26.39
CA PRO A 27 14.02 15.44 27.69
C PRO A 27 13.10 15.39 28.90
N ASN A 28 11.86 15.87 28.78
CA ASN A 28 10.84 15.82 29.84
C ASN A 28 10.13 14.46 29.92
N GLY A 29 10.57 13.45 29.17
CA GLY A 29 9.99 12.10 29.15
C GLY A 29 8.77 11.94 28.23
N LEU A 30 8.25 13.02 27.62
CA LEU A 30 7.14 12.91 26.68
C LEU A 30 7.57 12.29 25.35
N ILE A 31 6.68 11.49 24.79
CA ILE A 31 6.90 10.77 23.54
C ILE A 31 5.84 11.17 22.52
N TYR A 32 6.29 11.65 21.37
CA TYR A 32 5.43 12.05 20.26
C TYR A 32 5.69 11.14 19.06
N LEU A 33 4.63 10.66 18.43
CA LEU A 33 4.70 9.97 17.15
C LEU A 33 4.02 10.83 16.09
N HIS A 34 4.74 11.14 15.02
CA HIS A 34 4.18 11.80 13.84
C HIS A 34 4.14 10.80 12.69
N THR A 35 2.94 10.56 12.18
CA THR A 35 2.70 9.58 11.12
C THR A 35 3.09 10.10 9.74
N GLY A 36 2.95 11.41 9.51
CA GLY A 36 2.95 11.93 8.14
C GLY A 36 1.82 11.27 7.34
N ASP A 37 1.89 11.30 6.01
CA ASP A 37 0.95 10.52 5.20
C ASP A 37 1.32 9.03 5.27
N PHE A 38 0.40 8.20 5.77
CA PHE A 38 0.69 6.79 5.99
C PHE A 38 -0.51 5.87 5.72
N ARG A 39 -0.19 4.63 5.37
CA ARG A 39 -1.14 3.52 5.38
C ARG A 39 -0.75 2.55 6.47
N ALA A 40 -1.54 2.53 7.55
CA ALA A 40 -1.36 1.65 8.68
C ALA A 40 -1.32 0.19 8.22
N HIS A 41 -0.31 -0.54 8.69
CA HIS A 41 -0.09 -1.94 8.33
C HIS A 41 0.34 -2.74 9.55
N GLN A 42 -0.02 -4.02 9.61
CA GLN A 42 0.27 -4.88 10.78
C GLN A 42 1.76 -5.00 11.08
N ARG A 43 2.61 -5.00 10.05
CA ARG A 43 4.08 -4.99 10.24
C ARG A 43 4.60 -3.78 11.01
N MET A 44 3.88 -2.64 11.04
CA MET A 44 4.30 -1.49 11.85
C MET A 44 4.22 -1.77 13.35
N GLU A 45 3.38 -2.71 13.75
CA GLU A 45 3.29 -3.15 15.14
C GLU A 45 4.54 -3.91 15.54
N LEU A 46 5.21 -4.57 14.59
CA LEU A 46 6.46 -5.30 14.84
C LEU A 46 7.69 -4.38 14.99
N TYR A 47 7.55 -3.06 14.83
CA TYR A 47 8.67 -2.14 15.02
C TYR A 47 9.13 -2.15 16.48
N PRO A 48 10.39 -2.55 16.76
CA PRO A 48 10.89 -2.61 18.14
C PRO A 48 10.77 -1.29 18.88
N GLN A 49 10.84 -0.16 18.16
CA GLN A 49 10.73 1.18 18.72
C GLN A 49 9.30 1.56 19.11
N LEU A 50 8.27 0.85 18.64
CA LEU A 50 6.87 1.07 19.01
C LEU A 50 6.35 0.01 20.00
N GLN A 51 7.04 -1.13 20.11
CA GLN A 51 6.72 -2.19 21.05
C GLN A 51 6.92 -1.72 22.50
N ASN A 52 5.90 -1.96 23.34
CA ASN A 52 5.87 -1.58 24.76
C ASN A 52 6.18 -0.09 25.02
N LEU A 53 5.96 0.78 24.03
CA LEU A 53 6.24 2.21 24.15
C LEU A 53 4.95 3.00 24.35
N ARG A 54 4.87 3.72 25.46
CA ARG A 54 3.79 4.69 25.68
C ARG A 54 4.01 5.93 24.81
N VAL A 55 3.28 6.01 23.69
CA VAL A 55 3.17 7.23 22.89
C VAL A 55 2.21 8.19 23.60
N HIS A 56 2.70 9.34 24.03
CA HIS A 56 1.87 10.30 24.77
C HIS A 56 1.02 11.14 23.82
N HIS A 57 1.59 11.52 22.67
CA HIS A 57 0.92 12.32 21.65
C HIS A 57 1.10 11.69 20.26
N LEU A 58 0.01 11.55 19.52
CA LEU A 58 0.00 10.99 18.17
C LEU A 58 -0.50 12.05 17.17
N TYR A 59 0.37 12.54 16.31
CA TYR A 59 -0.02 13.29 15.13
C TYR A 59 -0.40 12.31 14.02
N LEU A 60 -1.70 12.19 13.78
CA LEU A 60 -2.31 11.16 12.95
C LEU A 60 -2.78 11.71 11.60
N ASP A 61 -2.37 11.08 10.51
CA ASP A 61 -3.01 11.25 9.21
C ASP A 61 -4.44 10.71 9.25
N THR A 62 -5.37 11.63 9.10
CA THR A 62 -6.81 11.46 9.21
C THR A 62 -7.52 11.63 7.87
N THR A 63 -6.80 11.42 6.75
CA THR A 63 -7.32 11.57 5.38
C THR A 63 -8.66 10.86 5.17
N TYR A 64 -8.79 9.63 5.68
CA TYR A 64 -9.97 8.78 5.56
C TYR A 64 -10.60 8.42 6.92
N CYS A 65 -10.63 9.37 7.87
CA CYS A 65 -11.25 9.18 9.19
C CYS A 65 -12.78 9.23 9.17
N ASP A 66 -13.41 8.33 8.41
CA ASP A 66 -14.86 8.12 8.35
C ASP A 66 -15.11 6.63 7.99
N PRO A 67 -16.00 5.91 8.71
CA PRO A 67 -16.30 4.50 8.46
C PRO A 67 -16.68 4.16 7.01
N LYS A 68 -17.17 5.12 6.23
CA LYS A 68 -17.50 4.90 4.81
C LYS A 68 -16.27 4.66 3.93
N TYR A 69 -15.06 4.96 4.43
CA TYR A 69 -13.79 4.77 3.74
C TYR A 69 -13.06 3.51 4.23
N ASP A 70 -13.70 2.35 4.11
CA ASP A 70 -13.07 1.06 4.41
C ASP A 70 -12.84 0.24 3.14
N PHE A 71 -11.78 0.59 2.41
CA PHE A 71 -11.40 -0.06 1.16
C PHE A 71 -10.54 -1.32 1.38
N PRO A 72 -10.45 -2.22 0.38
CA PRO A 72 -9.69 -3.46 0.49
C PRO A 72 -8.19 -3.27 0.76
N LYS A 73 -7.54 -4.33 1.26
CA LYS A 73 -6.08 -4.40 1.44
C LYS A 73 -5.35 -4.19 0.12
N GLN A 74 -4.21 -3.51 0.14
CA GLN A 74 -3.38 -3.26 -1.06
C GLN A 74 -3.10 -4.55 -1.84
N ASP A 75 -2.71 -5.63 -1.14
CA ASP A 75 -2.37 -6.90 -1.77
C ASP A 75 -3.54 -7.48 -2.55
N SER A 76 -4.76 -7.41 -2.01
CA SER A 76 -5.96 -7.88 -2.70
C SER A 76 -6.22 -7.06 -3.99
N VAL A 77 -6.03 -5.74 -3.94
CA VAL A 77 -6.18 -4.86 -5.10
C VAL A 77 -5.11 -5.12 -6.16
N VAL A 78 -3.87 -5.33 -5.74
CA VAL A 78 -2.74 -5.67 -6.62
C VAL A 78 -3.00 -7.01 -7.30
N GLN A 79 -3.44 -8.03 -6.55
CA GLN A 79 -3.77 -9.34 -7.11
C GLN A 79 -4.94 -9.27 -8.10
N PHE A 80 -5.96 -8.46 -7.82
CA PHE A 80 -7.04 -8.20 -8.78
C PHE A 80 -6.50 -7.63 -10.09
N ALA A 81 -5.60 -6.64 -10.02
CA ALA A 81 -5.01 -6.02 -11.21
C ALA A 81 -4.13 -7.01 -11.99
N VAL A 82 -3.31 -7.79 -11.30
CA VAL A 82 -2.47 -8.86 -11.89
C VAL A 82 -3.35 -9.89 -12.61
N ASN A 83 -4.36 -10.44 -11.94
CA ASN A 83 -5.24 -11.45 -12.52
C ASN A 83 -6.03 -10.92 -13.72
N THR A 84 -6.46 -9.66 -13.66
CA THR A 84 -7.16 -9.01 -14.77
C THR A 84 -6.22 -8.79 -15.96
N ALA A 85 -4.97 -8.37 -15.72
CA ALA A 85 -3.98 -8.20 -16.78
C ALA A 85 -3.60 -9.53 -17.43
N LEU A 86 -3.35 -10.57 -16.63
CA LEU A 86 -3.05 -11.92 -17.12
C LEU A 86 -4.18 -12.46 -17.99
N ARG A 87 -5.42 -12.38 -17.50
CA ARG A 87 -6.60 -12.83 -18.25
C ARG A 87 -6.74 -12.08 -19.57
N ALA A 88 -6.61 -10.76 -19.56
CA ALA A 88 -6.75 -9.96 -20.77
C ALA A 88 -5.70 -10.30 -21.83
N VAL A 89 -4.45 -10.54 -21.42
CA VAL A 89 -3.36 -10.96 -22.33
C VAL A 89 -3.55 -12.40 -22.81
N GLN A 90 -4.11 -13.28 -21.97
CA GLN A 90 -4.44 -14.66 -22.36
C GLN A 90 -5.59 -14.71 -23.38
N GLU A 91 -6.64 -13.91 -23.17
CA GLU A 91 -7.78 -13.79 -24.08
C GLU A 91 -7.40 -13.11 -25.40
N ASN A 92 -6.54 -12.09 -25.34
CA ASN A 92 -5.98 -11.46 -26.53
C ASN A 92 -4.50 -11.09 -26.31
N PRO A 93 -3.56 -11.82 -26.93
CA PRO A 93 -2.11 -11.56 -26.83
C PRO A 93 -1.67 -10.19 -27.32
N LYS A 94 -2.48 -9.50 -28.14
CA LYS A 94 -2.26 -8.12 -28.60
C LYS A 94 -2.88 -7.06 -27.68
N THR A 95 -3.13 -7.42 -26.41
CA THR A 95 -3.57 -6.47 -25.39
C THR A 95 -2.40 -5.67 -24.81
N LEU A 96 -2.52 -4.35 -24.89
CA LEU A 96 -1.66 -3.40 -24.21
C LEU A 96 -2.20 -3.09 -22.80
N ILE A 97 -1.34 -3.18 -21.80
CA ILE A 97 -1.68 -2.85 -20.41
C ILE A 97 -1.21 -1.44 -20.08
N LEU A 98 -2.09 -0.63 -19.50
CA LEU A 98 -1.74 0.70 -19.01
C LEU A 98 -1.95 0.80 -17.50
N CYS A 99 -1.02 1.43 -16.79
CA CYS A 99 -1.18 1.74 -15.37
C CYS A 99 -1.03 3.24 -15.12
N GLY A 100 -2.06 3.83 -14.52
CA GLY A 100 -2.07 5.25 -14.17
C GLY A 100 -1.25 5.55 -12.91
N THR A 101 -0.42 6.57 -12.97
CA THR A 101 0.30 7.11 -11.80
C THR A 101 0.29 8.64 -11.80
N TYR A 102 0.67 9.22 -10.67
CA TYR A 102 1.00 10.63 -10.54
C TYR A 102 2.54 10.77 -10.58
N THR A 103 3.15 11.45 -9.61
CA THR A 103 4.59 11.67 -9.53
C THR A 103 5.32 10.49 -8.88
N ILE A 104 4.96 10.13 -7.66
CA ILE A 104 5.46 8.98 -6.89
C ILE A 104 4.25 8.18 -6.38
N GLY A 105 4.46 6.90 -6.05
CA GLY A 105 3.40 6.02 -5.58
C GLY A 105 2.84 5.10 -6.66
N LYS A 106 2.18 4.05 -6.17
CA LYS A 106 1.48 2.98 -6.90
C LYS A 106 2.40 2.02 -7.64
N GLU A 107 3.70 2.06 -7.34
CA GLU A 107 4.68 1.21 -7.98
C GLU A 107 4.42 -0.28 -7.75
N LYS A 108 3.85 -0.65 -6.59
CA LYS A 108 3.48 -2.05 -6.31
C LYS A 108 2.52 -2.61 -7.38
N VAL A 109 1.62 -1.80 -7.92
CA VAL A 109 0.63 -2.25 -8.93
C VAL A 109 1.34 -2.63 -10.23
N PHE A 110 2.08 -1.70 -10.83
CA PHE A 110 2.70 -1.97 -12.12
C PHE A 110 3.93 -2.89 -12.02
N LYS A 111 4.64 -2.93 -10.89
CA LYS A 111 5.69 -3.91 -10.64
C LYS A 111 5.13 -5.32 -10.63
N ALA A 112 4.06 -5.56 -9.86
CA ALA A 112 3.43 -6.88 -9.79
C ALA A 112 2.88 -7.33 -11.15
N ILE A 113 2.28 -6.42 -11.93
CA ILE A 113 1.82 -6.72 -13.30
C ILE A 113 3.01 -7.06 -14.20
N SER A 114 4.10 -6.29 -14.16
CA SER A 114 5.33 -6.55 -14.92
C SER A 114 5.93 -7.91 -14.60
N ASP A 115 6.02 -8.25 -13.31
CA ASP A 115 6.54 -9.52 -12.81
C ASP A 115 5.68 -10.68 -13.31
N ALA A 116 4.36 -10.58 -13.18
CA ALA A 116 3.43 -11.62 -13.61
C ALA A 116 3.40 -11.83 -15.14
N LEU A 117 3.50 -10.74 -15.91
CA LEU A 117 3.53 -10.81 -17.38
C LEU A 117 4.92 -11.09 -17.95
N GLY A 118 5.97 -11.11 -17.13
CA GLY A 118 7.35 -11.29 -17.57
C GLY A 118 7.82 -10.22 -18.56
N CYS A 119 7.37 -8.97 -18.41
CA CYS A 119 7.66 -7.90 -19.37
C CYS A 119 8.32 -6.67 -18.71
N ASN A 120 9.04 -5.89 -19.51
CA ASN A 120 9.59 -4.60 -19.08
C ASN A 120 8.47 -3.59 -18.77
N ILE A 121 8.79 -2.48 -18.11
CA ILE A 121 7.84 -1.40 -17.82
C ILE A 121 8.23 -0.20 -18.68
N CYS A 122 7.37 0.19 -19.63
CA CYS A 122 7.56 1.44 -20.35
C CYS A 122 7.10 2.61 -19.49
N VAL A 123 7.96 3.61 -19.32
CA VAL A 123 7.66 4.85 -18.61
C VAL A 123 8.13 6.05 -19.43
N GLU A 124 7.52 7.21 -19.23
CA GLU A 124 8.02 8.47 -19.80
C GLU A 124 9.36 8.86 -19.17
N SER A 125 10.21 9.60 -19.90
CA SER A 125 11.56 10.00 -19.44
C SER A 125 11.55 10.69 -18.08
N ASP A 126 10.56 11.58 -17.85
CA ASP A 126 10.40 12.25 -16.55
C ASP A 126 10.09 11.27 -15.41
N LYS A 127 9.23 10.28 -15.67
CA LYS A 127 8.92 9.24 -14.70
C LYS A 127 10.13 8.34 -14.46
N LYS A 128 10.91 8.01 -15.50
CA LYS A 128 12.17 7.25 -15.35
C LYS A 128 13.16 7.99 -14.45
N ARG A 129 13.31 9.30 -14.62
CA ARG A 129 14.16 10.16 -13.78
C ARG A 129 13.71 10.17 -12.31
N ILE A 130 12.40 10.22 -12.07
CA ILE A 130 11.86 10.12 -10.70
C ILE A 130 12.16 8.74 -10.10
N LEU A 131 11.88 7.67 -10.85
CA LEU A 131 12.12 6.30 -10.39
C LEU A 131 13.62 5.98 -10.20
N SER A 132 14.53 6.64 -10.93
CA SER A 132 15.97 6.49 -10.70
C SER A 132 16.46 7.04 -9.37
N CYS A 133 15.66 7.87 -8.71
CA CYS A 133 15.93 8.31 -7.34
C CYS A 133 15.53 7.25 -6.30
N TYR A 134 14.87 6.17 -6.72
CA TYR A 134 14.59 5.04 -5.83
C TYR A 134 15.80 4.12 -5.85
N ASN A 135 16.30 3.76 -4.67
CA ASN A 135 17.36 2.76 -4.52
C ASN A 135 16.80 1.34 -4.77
N ASP A 136 16.27 1.09 -5.98
CA ASP A 136 15.65 -0.16 -6.43
C ASP A 136 16.23 -0.58 -7.80
N ASP A 137 17.40 -1.22 -7.76
CA ASP A 137 18.12 -1.66 -8.96
C ASP A 137 17.32 -2.66 -9.79
N GLN A 138 16.48 -3.48 -9.14
CA GLN A 138 15.64 -4.45 -9.83
C GLN A 138 14.57 -3.76 -10.68
N LEU A 139 13.93 -2.73 -10.12
CA LEU A 139 13.01 -1.89 -10.89
C LEU A 139 13.73 -1.23 -12.06
N MET A 140 14.89 -0.62 -11.81
CA MET A 140 15.65 0.12 -12.83
C MET A 140 16.01 -0.73 -14.05
N LYS A 141 16.37 -2.01 -13.84
CA LYS A 141 16.65 -2.96 -14.93
C LYS A 141 15.44 -3.24 -15.83
N LYS A 142 14.22 -3.09 -15.32
CA LYS A 142 12.98 -3.31 -16.07
C LYS A 142 12.45 -2.05 -16.78
N LEU A 143 12.98 -0.87 -16.49
CA LEU A 143 12.45 0.39 -17.03
C LEU A 143 12.97 0.68 -18.45
N VAL A 144 12.04 0.71 -19.40
CA VAL A 144 12.29 1.13 -20.79
C VAL A 144 11.55 2.44 -21.08
N THR A 145 12.03 3.19 -22.07
CA THR A 145 11.37 4.42 -22.57
C THR A 145 10.82 4.23 -23.99
N ASP A 146 11.24 3.18 -24.68
CA ASP A 146 10.66 2.80 -25.97
C ASP A 146 9.30 2.14 -25.73
N LYS A 147 8.23 2.80 -26.21
CA LYS A 147 6.85 2.31 -26.10
C LYS A 147 6.62 1.01 -26.87
N LYS A 148 7.44 0.65 -27.86
CA LYS A 148 7.28 -0.61 -28.59
C LYS A 148 8.00 -1.78 -27.92
N ALA A 149 8.90 -1.51 -26.97
CA ALA A 149 9.70 -2.52 -26.27
C ALA A 149 8.98 -3.18 -25.09
N SER A 150 7.73 -2.79 -24.80
CA SER A 150 6.94 -3.37 -23.71
C SER A 150 5.44 -3.37 -24.03
N ARG A 151 4.71 -4.27 -23.36
CA ARG A 151 3.24 -4.32 -23.32
C ARG A 151 2.63 -3.65 -22.08
N LEU A 152 3.46 -3.11 -21.19
CA LEU A 152 3.03 -2.46 -19.96
C LEU A 152 3.52 -1.02 -19.94
N HIS A 153 2.60 -0.08 -20.05
CA HIS A 153 2.90 1.35 -20.09
C HIS A 153 2.40 2.05 -18.83
N VAL A 154 3.29 2.74 -18.13
CA VAL A 154 2.94 3.61 -17.01
C VAL A 154 2.76 5.02 -17.53
N VAL A 155 1.55 5.56 -17.34
CA VAL A 155 1.15 6.86 -17.89
C VAL A 155 0.57 7.77 -16.82
N GLY A 156 0.60 9.08 -17.05
CA GLY A 156 -0.06 10.04 -16.17
C GLY A 156 -1.56 9.80 -16.06
N MET A 157 -2.12 9.91 -14.86
CA MET A 157 -3.53 9.64 -14.55
C MET A 157 -4.52 10.37 -15.48
N ALA A 158 -4.19 11.61 -15.90
CA ALA A 158 -5.02 12.42 -16.79
C ALA A 158 -5.16 11.83 -18.22
N LYS A 159 -4.25 10.94 -18.63
CA LYS A 159 -4.30 10.27 -19.94
C LYS A 159 -5.29 9.10 -19.96
N LEU A 160 -5.70 8.60 -18.80
CA LEU A 160 -6.62 7.47 -18.68
C LEU A 160 -8.09 7.88 -18.84
N ASN A 161 -8.48 8.19 -20.08
CA ASN A 161 -9.87 8.31 -20.50
C ASN A 161 -10.06 7.68 -21.88
N LEU A 162 -11.28 7.20 -22.16
CA LEU A 162 -11.58 6.38 -23.33
C LEU A 162 -11.15 7.04 -24.66
N LYS A 163 -11.43 8.35 -24.83
CA LYS A 163 -11.08 9.10 -26.04
C LYS A 163 -9.57 9.18 -26.26
N ARG A 164 -8.80 9.51 -25.22
CA ARG A 164 -7.34 9.59 -25.31
C ARG A 164 -6.71 8.22 -25.53
N LEU A 165 -7.24 7.17 -24.90
CA LEU A 165 -6.73 5.82 -25.06
C LEU A 165 -7.01 5.25 -26.46
N ALA A 166 -8.11 5.66 -27.10
CA ALA A 166 -8.35 5.31 -28.50
C ALA A 166 -7.26 5.87 -29.40
N LEU A 167 -6.96 7.16 -29.27
CA LEU A 167 -5.86 7.80 -30.02
C LEU A 167 -4.50 7.17 -29.70
N TYR A 168 -4.27 6.83 -28.43
CA TYR A 168 -3.03 6.18 -28.01
C TYR A 168 -2.85 4.79 -28.63
N LEU A 169 -3.93 4.02 -28.77
CA LEU A 169 -3.88 2.67 -29.37
C LEU A 169 -3.49 2.71 -30.85
N GLU A 170 -3.93 3.73 -31.59
CA GLU A 170 -3.57 3.89 -33.01
C GLU A 170 -2.06 4.12 -33.20
N GLU A 171 -1.31 4.57 -32.18
CA GLU A 171 0.17 4.64 -32.27
C GLU A 171 0.84 3.26 -32.42
N PHE A 172 0.11 2.15 -32.17
CA PHE A 172 0.63 0.79 -32.09
C PHE A 172 0.03 -0.17 -33.11
N HIS A 173 -0.44 0.33 -34.26
CA HIS A 173 -0.98 -0.50 -35.34
C HIS A 173 -0.12 -1.73 -35.62
N GLY A 174 -0.77 -2.91 -35.67
CA GLY A 174 -0.13 -4.20 -35.91
C GLY A 174 0.46 -4.87 -34.66
N LEU A 175 0.86 -4.10 -33.65
CA LEU A 175 1.46 -4.60 -32.41
C LEU A 175 0.42 -4.84 -31.31
N PHE A 176 -0.46 -3.86 -31.08
CA PHE A 176 -1.55 -3.95 -30.12
C PHE A 176 -2.87 -3.56 -30.77
N ASP A 177 -3.95 -4.27 -30.43
CA ASP A 177 -5.30 -3.98 -30.90
C ASP A 177 -6.31 -3.77 -29.76
N ASN A 178 -5.93 -4.07 -28.52
CA ASN A 178 -6.75 -3.91 -27.33
C ASN A 178 -6.01 -3.14 -26.23
N ILE A 179 -6.76 -2.43 -25.38
CA ILE A 179 -6.24 -1.81 -24.16
C ILE A 179 -7.00 -2.29 -22.93
N VAL A 180 -6.25 -2.69 -21.91
CA VAL A 180 -6.74 -2.76 -20.53
C VAL A 180 -5.93 -1.80 -19.66
N ALA A 181 -6.60 -0.79 -19.13
CA ALA A 181 -6.00 0.24 -18.30
C ALA A 181 -6.46 0.11 -16.84
N PHE A 182 -5.53 0.31 -15.92
CA PHE A 182 -5.80 0.42 -14.50
C PHE A 182 -5.66 1.87 -14.07
N LYS A 183 -6.66 2.37 -13.35
CA LYS A 183 -6.71 3.68 -12.71
C LYS A 183 -6.70 3.46 -11.19
N PRO A 184 -5.53 3.30 -10.56
CA PRO A 184 -5.46 3.14 -9.12
C PRO A 184 -5.82 4.46 -8.44
N THR A 185 -6.82 4.46 -7.58
CA THR A 185 -7.34 5.63 -6.88
C THR A 185 -7.67 5.26 -5.43
N GLY A 186 -7.56 6.22 -4.50
CA GLY A 186 -7.78 5.94 -3.06
C GLY A 186 -9.19 5.41 -2.77
N TRP A 187 -10.20 6.24 -3.02
CA TRP A 187 -11.60 5.84 -2.87
C TRP A 187 -12.39 6.24 -4.11
N THR A 188 -13.07 5.28 -4.74
CA THR A 188 -14.00 5.51 -5.85
C THR A 188 -15.43 5.52 -5.34
N HIS A 189 -16.20 6.51 -5.77
CA HIS A 189 -17.63 6.71 -5.45
C HIS A 189 -18.56 5.64 -6.07
N SER A 190 -18.05 4.45 -6.39
CA SER A 190 -18.85 3.24 -6.67
C SER A 190 -19.19 2.56 -5.35
N SER A 191 -19.83 3.31 -4.47
CA SER A 191 -20.17 3.03 -3.07
C SER A 191 -21.25 1.95 -2.88
N LYS A 192 -21.33 0.96 -3.77
CA LYS A 192 -22.26 -0.17 -3.65
C LYS A 192 -21.58 -1.54 -3.63
N SER A 193 -20.26 -1.59 -3.85
CA SER A 193 -19.53 -2.84 -3.66
C SER A 193 -18.23 -2.62 -2.91
N ASN A 194 -18.17 -3.22 -1.72
CA ASN A 194 -16.92 -3.41 -0.97
C ASN A 194 -16.11 -4.59 -1.52
N SER A 195 -16.60 -5.29 -2.55
CA SER A 195 -15.98 -6.46 -3.13
C SER A 195 -15.22 -6.11 -4.41
N LEU A 196 -13.97 -6.56 -4.48
CA LEU A 196 -13.17 -6.49 -5.70
C LEU A 196 -13.82 -7.25 -6.87
N ALA A 197 -14.69 -8.22 -6.59
CA ALA A 197 -15.40 -9.00 -7.60
C ALA A 197 -16.40 -8.17 -8.43
N ASP A 198 -16.92 -7.07 -7.88
CA ASP A 198 -17.93 -6.26 -8.56
C ASP A 198 -17.33 -5.07 -9.33
N ILE A 199 -16.00 -4.95 -9.35
CA ILE A 199 -15.33 -3.91 -10.13
C ILE A 199 -15.60 -4.15 -11.61
N LYS A 200 -16.38 -3.25 -12.20
CA LYS A 200 -16.65 -3.21 -13.64
C LYS A 200 -15.83 -2.10 -14.30
N PRO A 201 -15.16 -2.37 -15.43
CA PRO A 201 -14.45 -1.34 -16.14
C PRO A 201 -15.42 -0.44 -16.92
N SER A 202 -15.02 0.81 -17.15
CA SER A 202 -15.59 1.60 -18.23
C SER A 202 -15.08 1.02 -19.56
N LYS A 203 -15.99 0.72 -20.49
CA LYS A 203 -15.65 0.09 -21.78
C LYS A 203 -16.05 0.97 -22.95
N TRP A 204 -15.21 0.99 -23.98
CA TRP A 204 -15.54 1.51 -25.31
C TRP A 204 -14.79 0.69 -26.36
N GLY A 205 -15.52 -0.10 -27.15
CA GLY A 205 -14.91 -0.98 -28.15
C GLY A 205 -13.82 -1.85 -27.54
N ARG A 206 -12.59 -1.68 -28.03
CA ARG A 206 -11.39 -2.47 -27.65
C ARG A 206 -10.66 -1.94 -26.40
N ILE A 207 -11.25 -1.01 -25.67
CA ILE A 207 -10.63 -0.31 -24.53
C ILE A 207 -11.45 -0.56 -23.27
N GLN A 208 -10.77 -0.99 -22.21
CA GLN A 208 -11.34 -1.19 -20.88
C GLN A 208 -10.53 -0.42 -19.84
N ILE A 209 -11.19 0.36 -18.98
CA ILE A 209 -10.54 1.12 -17.89
C ILE A 209 -11.12 0.66 -16.55
N TYR A 210 -10.29 0.01 -15.73
CA TYR A 210 -10.63 -0.42 -14.38
C TYR A 210 -10.23 0.66 -13.37
N GLY A 211 -11.21 1.23 -12.68
CA GLY A 211 -10.95 1.96 -11.43
C GLY A 211 -10.70 0.96 -10.32
N ILE A 212 -9.50 0.98 -9.72
CA ILE A 212 -9.15 0.06 -8.63
C ILE A 212 -8.90 0.84 -7.33
N PRO A 213 -9.44 0.40 -6.18
CA PRO A 213 -9.37 1.12 -4.90
C PRO A 213 -7.99 0.94 -4.22
N TYR A 214 -6.91 1.30 -4.92
CA TYR A 214 -5.56 1.27 -4.39
C TYR A 214 -5.26 2.61 -3.69
N SER A 215 -5.42 2.62 -2.37
CA SER A 215 -5.05 3.74 -1.51
C SER A 215 -3.62 3.62 -0.98
N GLU A 216 -2.97 4.76 -0.79
CA GLU A 216 -1.70 4.90 -0.07
C GLU A 216 -1.89 5.52 1.31
N HIS A 217 -3.14 5.82 1.69
CA HIS A 217 -3.54 6.20 3.04
C HIS A 217 -4.30 5.06 3.71
N SER A 218 -4.32 5.08 5.05
CA SER A 218 -5.04 4.12 5.88
C SER A 218 -6.53 4.10 5.57
N SER A 219 -7.13 2.91 5.49
CA SER A 219 -8.57 2.77 5.62
C SER A 219 -9.01 3.11 7.06
N TYR A 220 -10.30 3.34 7.27
CA TYR A 220 -10.84 3.58 8.61
C TYR A 220 -10.46 2.45 9.57
N SER A 221 -10.64 1.19 9.17
CA SER A 221 -10.32 0.02 10.00
C SER A 221 -8.82 -0.17 10.21
N GLU A 222 -7.99 0.10 9.19
CA GLU A 222 -6.53 0.06 9.31
C GLU A 222 -6.02 1.09 10.34
N MET A 223 -6.54 2.33 10.28
CA MET A 223 -6.20 3.41 11.19
C MET A 223 -6.68 3.14 12.62
N LYS A 224 -7.94 2.72 12.79
CA LYS A 224 -8.51 2.35 14.09
C LYS A 224 -7.64 1.30 14.79
N ARG A 225 -7.28 0.23 14.07
CA ARG A 225 -6.42 -0.84 14.58
C ARG A 225 -5.06 -0.33 15.05
N PHE A 226 -4.41 0.54 14.26
CA PHE A 226 -3.12 1.12 14.63
C PHE A 226 -3.20 2.01 15.88
N VAL A 227 -4.26 2.81 16.02
CA VAL A 227 -4.50 3.61 17.23
C VAL A 227 -4.72 2.71 18.45
N GLN A 228 -5.51 1.64 18.31
CA GLN A 228 -5.76 0.67 19.38
C GLN A 228 -4.50 -0.09 19.80
N PHE A 229 -3.62 -0.44 18.85
CA PHE A 229 -2.30 -0.99 19.13
C PHE A 229 -1.47 -0.05 20.00
N LEU A 230 -1.37 1.24 19.64
CA LEU A 230 -0.61 2.21 20.43
C LEU A 230 -1.21 2.44 21.83
N ARG A 231 -2.53 2.37 21.94
CA ARG A 231 -3.23 2.48 23.23
C ARG A 231 -2.87 1.34 24.20
N ALA A 232 -2.52 0.15 23.71
CA ALA A 232 -2.20 -0.98 24.59
C ALA A 232 -1.07 -0.65 25.59
N SER A 233 -0.22 0.33 25.29
CA SER A 233 0.86 0.81 26.16
C SER A 233 0.49 2.03 27.04
N GLY A 234 -0.76 2.50 26.98
CA GLY A 234 -1.28 3.62 27.80
C GLY A 234 -2.13 4.61 27.00
N THR A 235 -2.65 5.63 27.69
CA THR A 235 -3.45 6.68 27.05
C THR A 235 -2.59 7.55 26.12
N THR A 236 -3.06 7.68 24.88
CA THR A 236 -2.47 8.50 23.82
C THR A 236 -3.40 9.67 23.50
N HIS A 237 -2.90 10.90 23.51
CA HIS A 237 -3.61 12.06 23.01
C HIS A 237 -3.45 12.17 21.48
N ILE A 238 -4.56 12.10 20.74
CA ILE A 238 -4.55 12.08 19.27
C ILE A 238 -4.76 13.49 18.72
N ILE A 239 -3.91 13.90 17.79
CA ILE A 239 -3.92 15.19 17.13
C ILE A 239 -4.11 14.92 15.62
N PRO A 240 -5.27 15.25 15.03
CA PRO A 240 -5.49 15.07 13.59
C PRO A 240 -4.61 16.04 12.78
N THR A 241 -4.07 15.60 11.65
CA THR A 241 -3.27 16.46 10.74
C THR A 241 -4.00 16.80 9.45
N VAL A 242 -5.08 16.08 9.11
CA VAL A 242 -5.87 16.25 7.88
C VAL A 242 -7.34 16.47 8.23
N ASN A 243 -8.09 17.17 7.37
CA ASN A 243 -9.51 17.50 7.60
C ASN A 243 -9.76 18.35 8.86
N VAL A 244 -8.78 19.19 9.22
CA VAL A 244 -8.81 20.03 10.43
C VAL A 244 -9.39 21.42 10.19
N GLY A 245 -9.76 21.78 8.96
CA GLY A 245 -10.21 23.12 8.60
C GLY A 245 -11.56 23.51 9.20
N ARG A 246 -12.44 22.54 9.51
CA ARG A 246 -13.81 22.80 9.97
C ARG A 246 -14.09 22.24 11.38
N PRO A 247 -14.79 22.98 12.26
CA PRO A 247 -15.12 22.52 13.61
C PRO A 247 -15.92 21.22 13.65
N ASP A 248 -16.88 21.05 12.75
CA ASP A 248 -17.73 19.86 12.67
C ASP A 248 -16.94 18.60 12.29
N GLN A 249 -16.01 18.71 11.32
CA GLN A 249 -15.11 17.61 10.97
C GLN A 249 -14.16 17.24 12.11
N ARG A 250 -13.65 18.23 12.86
CA ARG A 250 -12.83 17.98 14.05
C ARG A 250 -13.61 17.25 15.14
N ALA A 251 -14.81 17.72 15.47
CA ALA A 251 -15.69 17.06 16.44
C ALA A 251 -16.06 15.63 16.03
N PHE A 252 -16.28 15.40 14.74
CA PHE A 252 -16.54 14.07 14.18
C PHE A 252 -15.34 13.12 14.31
N MET A 253 -14.11 13.59 14.05
CA MET A 253 -12.92 12.76 14.28
C MET A 253 -12.68 12.52 15.78
N GLU A 254 -12.90 13.52 16.62
CA GLU A 254 -12.74 13.41 18.07
C GLU A 254 -13.70 12.38 18.69
N SER A 255 -14.94 12.26 18.20
CA SER A 255 -15.86 11.22 18.67
C SER A 255 -15.31 9.82 18.36
N HIS A 256 -14.82 9.59 17.14
CA HIS A 256 -14.18 8.33 16.77
C HIS A 256 -12.95 8.01 17.63
N PHE A 257 -12.11 9.01 17.93
CA PHE A 257 -10.95 8.81 18.80
C PHE A 257 -11.37 8.38 20.20
N LYS A 258 -12.40 9.02 20.79
CA LYS A 258 -12.94 8.63 22.09
C LYS A 258 -13.47 7.19 22.07
N ASP A 259 -14.19 6.82 21.02
CA ASP A 259 -14.73 5.48 20.84
C ASP A 259 -13.63 4.42 20.71
N TRP A 260 -12.59 4.68 19.92
CA TRP A 260 -11.48 3.74 19.75
C TRP A 260 -10.66 3.58 21.04
N MET A 261 -10.57 4.65 21.84
CA MET A 261 -9.87 4.64 23.12
C MET A 261 -10.66 3.99 24.26
N SER A 262 -12.00 3.87 24.13
CA SER A 262 -12.85 3.20 25.14
C SER A 262 -13.03 1.70 24.87
N GLN A 263 -13.04 1.26 23.60
CA GLN A 263 -13.25 -0.15 23.23
C GLN A 263 -12.08 -1.05 23.65
N GLY A 264 -12.20 -1.87 24.70
CA GLY A 264 -11.17 -2.86 25.10
C GLY A 264 -10.70 -3.73 23.93
N ASN A 265 -9.42 -4.18 23.94
CA ASN A 265 -8.88 -5.06 22.91
C ASN A 265 -9.72 -6.35 22.83
N THR A 266 -10.66 -6.41 21.90
CA THR A 266 -11.24 -7.69 21.48
C THR A 266 -10.23 -8.34 20.55
N SER A 267 -9.40 -9.20 21.13
CA SER A 267 -8.68 -10.23 20.38
C SER A 267 -9.73 -11.07 19.64
N SER A 268 -9.99 -10.75 18.38
CA SER A 268 -10.79 -11.60 17.50
C SER A 268 -9.98 -12.86 17.17
N GLY A 269 -10.06 -13.83 18.09
CA GLY A 269 -9.75 -15.22 17.79
C GLY A 269 -10.71 -15.69 16.71
N MET A 270 -10.20 -15.97 15.52
CA MET A 270 -10.91 -16.71 14.50
C MET A 270 -11.06 -18.15 15.00
N ASN A 271 -12.16 -18.46 15.69
CA ASN A 271 -12.64 -19.83 15.81
C ASN A 271 -13.17 -20.24 14.44
N GLY A 272 -12.33 -20.94 13.67
CA GLY A 272 -12.79 -21.72 12.53
C GLY A 272 -13.67 -22.85 13.04
N HIS A 273 -14.97 -22.77 12.74
CA HIS A 273 -15.80 -23.94 12.62
C HIS A 273 -15.33 -24.70 11.37
N ASP A 274 -14.59 -25.79 11.57
CA ASP A 274 -14.59 -26.90 10.63
C ASP A 274 -14.76 -28.19 11.43
N GLY A 275 -15.96 -28.75 11.32
CA GLY A 275 -16.28 -30.08 11.79
C GLY A 275 -16.22 -31.03 10.61
N SER A 276 -15.14 -31.78 10.49
CA SER A 276 -15.18 -33.13 9.94
C SER A 276 -13.96 -33.91 10.43
N GLN A 277 -14.19 -34.79 11.41
CA GLN A 277 -13.26 -35.82 11.82
C GLN A 277 -13.26 -36.94 10.78
N THR A 278 -12.11 -37.22 10.17
CA THR A 278 -11.76 -38.58 9.76
C THR A 278 -10.32 -38.89 10.13
N ARG A 279 -10.20 -40.02 10.81
CA ARG A 279 -9.08 -40.55 11.57
C ARG A 279 -8.22 -41.41 10.64
N LEU A 280 -6.92 -41.13 10.49
CA LEU A 280 -5.95 -42.12 10.00
C LEU A 280 -4.60 -41.98 10.71
N HIS A 281 -4.14 -43.10 11.26
CA HIS A 281 -2.84 -43.31 11.88
C HIS A 281 -1.72 -43.30 10.84
N GLY A 282 -0.54 -42.78 11.22
CA GLY A 282 0.68 -42.90 10.44
C GLY A 282 1.88 -42.33 11.20
N THR A 283 2.87 -43.17 11.44
CA THR A 283 4.01 -43.01 12.35
C THR A 283 5.22 -42.23 11.78
N ASN A 284 5.89 -41.51 12.69
CA ASN A 284 7.35 -41.32 12.88
C ASN A 284 8.27 -40.58 11.88
N ALA A 285 9.19 -39.83 12.54
CA ALA A 285 10.47 -39.25 12.12
C ALA A 285 10.39 -38.07 11.14
N TRP A 286 11.00 -36.90 11.39
CA TRP A 286 12.45 -36.68 11.48
C TRP A 286 12.82 -35.49 12.37
N ARG A 287 14.05 -35.55 12.88
CA ARG A 287 14.67 -34.71 13.92
C ARG A 287 15.14 -33.33 13.42
N SER A 288 15.03 -32.38 14.35
CA SER A 288 15.85 -31.20 14.65
C SER A 288 17.05 -30.84 13.76
N ALA A 289 17.10 -29.57 13.35
CA ALA A 289 18.34 -28.80 13.20
C ALA A 289 18.09 -27.34 13.60
N THR A 290 18.69 -26.92 14.72
CA THR A 290 18.83 -25.52 15.15
C THR A 290 20.02 -24.88 14.44
N PRO A 291 19.94 -23.60 14.03
CA PRO A 291 21.13 -22.80 13.77
C PRO A 291 21.45 -21.88 14.95
N SER A 292 22.73 -21.84 15.23
CA SER A 292 23.46 -21.10 16.25
C SER A 292 23.38 -19.57 16.09
N ASN A 293 23.44 -18.92 17.24
CA ASN A 293 23.56 -17.49 17.45
C ASN A 293 25.02 -17.02 17.19
N PRO A 294 25.25 -15.88 16.51
CA PRO A 294 26.43 -15.08 16.76
C PRO A 294 26.05 -13.65 17.14
N SER A 295 26.16 -13.38 18.43
CA SER A 295 26.34 -12.04 19.00
C SER A 295 27.79 -11.58 18.77
N LYS A 296 27.96 -10.27 18.60
CA LYS A 296 29.21 -9.47 18.55
C LYS A 296 29.85 -9.28 17.18
N THR A 297 29.46 -8.20 16.51
CA THR A 297 30.36 -7.11 16.06
C THR A 297 29.52 -6.07 15.32
N LEU A 298 29.42 -4.83 15.84
CA LEU A 298 29.14 -3.60 15.09
C LEU A 298 29.10 -2.40 16.07
N GLU A 299 30.23 -2.15 16.74
CA GLU A 299 30.53 -0.85 17.33
C GLU A 299 31.91 -0.44 16.84
N THR A 300 31.95 0.43 15.82
CA THR A 300 32.93 1.52 15.61
C THR A 300 32.83 1.96 14.16
N PHE A 301 32.01 2.95 13.85
CA PHE A 301 32.23 3.82 12.70
C PHE A 301 31.44 5.11 12.96
N PHE A 302 32.07 6.11 13.58
CA PHE A 302 31.88 7.54 13.35
C PHE A 302 32.85 8.34 14.26
N LYS A 303 34.10 8.47 13.81
CA LYS A 303 34.99 9.60 14.12
C LYS A 303 35.70 9.98 12.83
N LYS A 304 35.72 11.29 12.55
CA LYS A 304 36.33 12.01 11.41
C LYS A 304 35.48 12.10 10.13
N LYS A 305 34.69 13.17 10.01
CA LYS A 305 35.08 14.45 9.38
C LYS A 305 34.01 15.49 9.68
#